data_AF-A0A2V7XTN0-F1
#
_entry.id   AF-A0A2V7XTN0-F1
#
_cell.length_a   1.000
_cell.length_b   1.000
_cell.length_c   1.000
_cell.angle_alpha   90.00
_cell.angle_beta   90.00
_cell.angle_gamma   90.00
#
_symmetry.space_group_name_H-M   'P 1'
#
loop_
_entity.id
_entity.type
_entity.pdbx_description
1 polymer ?
#
loop_
_entity_poly.entity_id
_entity_poly.type
_entity_poly.pdbx_seq_one_letter_code
_entity_poly.pdbx_strand_id
1 'polypeptide(L)'
;MADDRTGRAAEPAGQDALELLRQDHREVERLFGQYPRATVAQKDTFFEGIKHELDAHAAVEEELFYPALKAEGGELAALVERAVLEHSGLETLMAAIEGMQPDDPRYDAAVGDLADDVRKHVGEEEGQIFPMAQQCLGAERLRDLGERMAARKTALREEMADLAP
;
A
#
# COMPACT_ATOMS: atom_id res chain seq x y z
N MET A 1 -20.80 6.91 -48.65
CA MET A 1 -21.76 7.18 -47.56
C MET A 1 -21.03 6.93 -46.27
N ALA A 2 -21.16 7.88 -45.35
CA ALA A 2 -20.27 8.09 -44.22
C ALA A 2 -20.30 6.97 -43.18
N ASP A 3 -19.12 6.85 -42.57
CA ASP A 3 -18.74 6.18 -41.34
C ASP A 3 -19.71 6.45 -40.18
N ASP A 4 -20.23 5.41 -39.55
CA ASP A 4 -20.82 5.48 -38.21
C ASP A 4 -20.68 4.12 -37.51
N ARG A 5 -19.54 3.94 -36.86
CA ARG A 5 -19.49 3.22 -35.58
C ARG A 5 -18.79 4.12 -34.59
N THR A 6 -19.58 5.07 -34.09
CA THR A 6 -19.37 5.81 -32.85
C THR A 6 -18.50 5.00 -31.87
N GLY A 7 -17.21 5.35 -31.80
CA GLY A 7 -16.33 4.93 -30.73
C GLY A 7 -16.89 5.50 -29.45
N ARG A 8 -17.36 4.63 -28.54
CA ARG A 8 -17.74 5.03 -27.20
C ARG A 8 -16.50 5.65 -26.56
N ALA A 9 -16.53 6.97 -26.36
CA ALA A 9 -15.53 7.64 -25.56
C ALA A 9 -15.46 6.92 -24.21
N ALA A 10 -14.28 6.41 -23.86
CA ALA A 10 -14.03 5.92 -22.52
C ALA A 10 -14.29 7.09 -21.57
N GLU A 11 -15.26 6.91 -20.67
CA GLU A 11 -15.43 7.81 -19.53
C GLU A 11 -14.09 7.90 -18.78
N PRO A 12 -13.76 9.03 -18.13
CA PRO A 12 -12.53 9.12 -17.36
C PRO A 12 -12.54 7.97 -16.35
N ALA A 13 -11.69 6.98 -16.58
CA ALA A 13 -11.64 5.80 -15.73
C ALA A 13 -11.26 6.28 -14.34
N GLY A 14 -12.16 6.08 -13.37
CA GLY A 14 -11.76 6.13 -11.97
C GLY A 14 -10.52 5.27 -11.78
N GLN A 15 -9.62 5.73 -10.92
CA GLN A 15 -8.37 5.04 -10.62
C GLN A 15 -8.67 3.59 -10.21
N ASP A 16 -8.06 2.62 -10.90
CA ASP A 16 -8.24 1.21 -10.54
C ASP A 16 -7.41 0.84 -9.30
N ALA A 17 -7.76 -0.28 -8.67
CA ALA A 17 -7.10 -0.76 -7.45
C ALA A 17 -5.57 -0.85 -7.58
N LEU A 18 -5.06 -1.29 -8.74
CA LEU A 18 -3.62 -1.46 -8.94
C LEU A 18 -2.92 -0.11 -9.10
N GLU A 19 -3.55 0.86 -9.75
CA GLU A 19 -3.03 2.22 -9.84
C GLU A 19 -3.01 2.90 -8.46
N LEU A 20 -4.04 2.66 -7.63
CA LEU A 20 -4.09 3.17 -6.25
C LEU A 20 -2.94 2.62 -5.40
N LEU A 21 -2.76 1.30 -5.38
CA LEU A 21 -1.69 0.68 -4.58
C LEU A 21 -0.29 1.09 -5.06
N ARG A 22 -0.07 1.22 -6.39
CA ARG A 22 1.20 1.76 -6.90
C ARG A 22 1.47 3.19 -6.42
N GLN A 23 0.45 4.04 -6.34
CA GLN A 23 0.65 5.39 -5.83
C GLN A 23 1.03 5.39 -4.36
N ASP A 24 0.41 4.52 -3.57
CA ASP A 24 0.78 4.31 -2.16
C ASP A 24 2.24 3.84 -2.04
N HIS A 25 2.66 2.85 -2.82
CA HIS A 25 4.04 2.37 -2.84
C HIS A 25 5.04 3.50 -3.13
N ARG A 26 4.73 4.36 -4.12
CA ARG A 26 5.60 5.48 -4.49
C ARG A 26 5.64 6.54 -3.40
N GLU A 27 4.54 6.75 -2.69
CA GLU A 27 4.50 7.69 -1.57
C GLU A 27 5.33 7.19 -0.38
N VAL A 28 5.20 5.91 -0.02
CA VAL A 28 6.02 5.28 1.01
C VAL A 28 7.51 5.30 0.63
N GLU A 29 7.85 4.95 -0.61
CA GLU A 29 9.21 5.03 -1.15
C GLU A 29 9.76 6.47 -1.05
N ARG A 30 8.95 7.48 -1.37
CA ARG A 30 9.31 8.89 -1.24
C ARG A 30 9.58 9.28 0.21
N LEU A 31 8.76 8.85 1.16
CA LEU A 31 8.93 9.14 2.59
C LEU A 31 10.22 8.53 3.13
N PHE A 32 10.48 7.24 2.83
CA PHE A 32 11.76 6.60 3.16
C PHE A 32 12.95 7.32 2.51
N GLY A 33 12.83 7.80 1.28
CA GLY A 33 13.87 8.57 0.60
C GLY A 33 14.15 9.95 1.24
N GLN A 34 13.20 10.50 2.00
CA GLN A 34 13.36 11.78 2.71
C GLN A 34 13.89 11.60 4.13
N TYR A 35 13.56 10.48 4.78
CA TYR A 35 13.97 10.16 6.16
C TYR A 35 15.47 10.41 6.45
N PRO A 36 16.44 10.05 5.59
CA PRO A 36 17.88 10.29 5.87
C PRO A 36 18.28 11.76 6.04
N ARG A 37 17.40 12.70 5.66
CA ARG A 37 17.62 14.14 5.81
C ARG A 37 17.01 14.69 7.11
N ALA A 38 16.29 13.87 7.87
CA ALA A 38 15.67 14.27 9.13
C ALA A 38 16.72 14.56 10.19
N THR A 39 16.52 15.67 10.92
CA THR A 39 17.23 15.86 12.20
C THR A 39 16.65 14.90 13.25
N VAL A 40 17.38 14.67 14.34
CA VAL A 40 16.89 13.82 15.46
C VAL A 40 15.49 14.24 15.92
N ALA A 41 15.24 15.55 16.01
CA ALA A 41 13.95 16.10 16.42
C ALA A 41 12.81 15.90 15.40
N GLN A 42 13.11 15.47 14.18
CA GLN A 42 12.14 15.24 13.12
C GLN A 42 11.90 13.76 12.84
N LYS A 43 12.78 12.85 13.32
CA LYS A 43 12.73 11.43 12.98
C LYS A 43 11.40 10.79 13.35
N ASP A 44 10.88 11.05 14.55
CA ASP A 44 9.58 10.52 14.97
C ASP A 44 8.46 10.99 14.05
N THR A 45 8.41 12.28 13.72
CA THR A 45 7.40 12.80 12.77
C THR A 45 7.52 12.15 11.38
N PHE A 46 8.74 11.90 10.89
CA PHE A 46 8.91 11.18 9.62
C PHE A 46 8.48 9.72 9.73
N PHE A 47 8.84 9.05 10.82
CA PHE A 47 8.46 7.67 11.08
C PHE A 47 6.96 7.51 11.24
N GLU A 48 6.29 8.40 11.99
CA GLU A 48 4.83 8.47 12.12
C GLU A 48 4.17 8.61 10.75
N GLY A 49 4.70 9.48 9.88
CA GLY A 49 4.19 9.62 8.51
C GLY A 49 4.35 8.34 7.67
N ILE A 50 5.49 7.66 7.78
CA ILE A 50 5.73 6.36 7.12
C ILE A 50 4.74 5.31 7.65
N LYS A 51 4.64 5.20 8.98
CA LYS A 51 3.75 4.26 9.66
C LYS A 51 2.30 4.49 9.23
N HIS A 52 1.85 5.74 9.20
CA HIS A 52 0.48 6.09 8.82
C HIS A 52 0.15 5.63 7.40
N GLU A 53 1.02 5.90 6.42
CA GLU A 53 0.78 5.46 5.05
C GLU A 53 0.85 3.94 4.91
N LEU A 54 1.77 3.27 5.62
CA LEU A 54 1.85 1.80 5.64
C LEU A 54 0.61 1.15 6.28
N ASP A 55 0.14 1.66 7.42
CA ASP A 55 -1.07 1.15 8.09
C ASP A 55 -2.30 1.31 7.18
N ALA A 56 -2.46 2.48 6.57
CA ALA A 56 -3.61 2.75 5.70
C ALA A 56 -3.57 1.89 4.42
N HIS A 57 -2.37 1.67 3.88
CA HIS A 57 -2.13 0.82 2.71
C HIS A 57 -2.44 -0.66 3.03
N ALA A 58 -1.82 -1.22 4.07
CA ALA A 58 -2.04 -2.60 4.47
C ALA A 58 -3.52 -2.86 4.81
N ALA A 59 -4.20 -1.90 5.45
CA ALA A 59 -5.62 -2.03 5.77
C ALA A 59 -6.49 -2.18 4.51
N VAL A 60 -6.29 -1.36 3.46
CA VAL A 60 -7.09 -1.50 2.23
C VAL A 60 -6.76 -2.80 1.49
N GLU A 61 -5.54 -3.28 1.58
CA GLU A 61 -5.16 -4.55 0.97
C GLU A 61 -5.81 -5.72 1.68
N GLU A 62 -5.68 -5.80 3.00
CA GLU A 62 -6.20 -6.90 3.80
C GLU A 62 -7.73 -6.92 3.90
N GLU A 63 -8.38 -5.75 3.92
CA GLU A 63 -9.84 -5.66 4.00
C GLU A 63 -10.53 -5.88 2.64
N LEU A 64 -9.89 -5.51 1.53
CA LEU A 64 -10.54 -5.42 0.22
C LEU A 64 -9.79 -6.14 -0.90
N PHE A 65 -8.50 -5.85 -1.09
CA PHE A 65 -7.74 -6.36 -2.23
C PHE A 65 -7.46 -7.86 -2.12
N TYR A 66 -6.77 -8.27 -1.04
CA TYR A 66 -6.40 -9.66 -0.77
C TYR A 66 -7.60 -10.61 -0.68
N PRO A 67 -8.73 -10.26 -0.04
CA PRO A 67 -9.93 -11.10 -0.09
C PRO A 67 -10.45 -11.32 -1.52
N ALA A 68 -10.42 -10.29 -2.37
CA ALA A 68 -10.85 -10.41 -3.76
C ALA A 68 -9.92 -11.33 -4.57
N LEU A 69 -8.62 -11.29 -4.31
CA LEU A 69 -7.64 -12.16 -4.96
C LEU A 69 -7.69 -13.60 -4.43
N LYS A 70 -7.84 -13.78 -3.12
CA LYS A 70 -7.94 -15.10 -2.48
C LYS A 70 -9.17 -15.88 -2.98
N ALA A 71 -10.25 -15.18 -3.33
CA ALA A 71 -11.44 -15.79 -3.92
C ALA A 71 -11.20 -16.43 -5.30
N GLU A 72 -10.18 -15.99 -6.06
CA GLU A 72 -9.79 -16.61 -7.33
C GLU A 72 -9.04 -17.95 -7.14
N GLY A 73 -8.46 -18.16 -5.96
CA GLY A 73 -7.80 -19.41 -5.58
C GLY A 73 -6.44 -19.65 -6.27
N GLY A 74 -5.98 -20.89 -6.23
CA GLY A 74 -4.75 -21.32 -6.91
C GLY A 74 -3.47 -20.67 -6.38
N GLU A 75 -2.52 -20.39 -7.28
CA GLU A 75 -1.24 -19.74 -6.96
C GLU A 75 -1.43 -18.35 -6.35
N LEU A 76 -2.47 -17.62 -6.76
CA LEU A 76 -2.76 -16.29 -6.26
C LEU A 76 -3.09 -16.29 -4.76
N ALA A 77 -3.82 -17.31 -4.29
CA ALA A 77 -4.12 -17.46 -2.87
C ALA A 77 -2.85 -17.70 -2.03
N ALA A 78 -1.89 -18.46 -2.54
CA ALA A 78 -0.62 -18.71 -1.86
C ALA A 78 0.28 -17.45 -1.81
N LEU A 79 0.29 -16.65 -2.88
CA LEU A 79 0.98 -15.36 -2.90
C LEU A 79 0.39 -14.39 -1.89
N VAL A 80 -0.95 -14.29 -1.83
CA VAL A 80 -1.66 -13.46 -0.83
C VAL A 80 -1.36 -13.92 0.60
N GLU A 81 -1.35 -15.22 0.87
CA GLU A 81 -1.01 -15.72 2.22
C GLU A 81 0.42 -15.37 2.64
N ARG A 82 1.37 -15.35 1.69
CA ARG A 82 2.72 -14.86 1.95
C ARG A 82 2.72 -13.35 2.24
N ALA A 83 2.02 -12.56 1.42
CA ALA A 83 1.95 -11.11 1.58
C ALA A 83 1.39 -10.71 2.96
N VAL A 84 0.31 -11.35 3.42
CA VAL A 84 -0.27 -11.14 4.76
C VAL A 84 0.73 -11.48 5.89
N LEU A 85 1.54 -12.54 5.71
CA LEU A 85 2.58 -12.87 6.70
C LEU A 85 3.71 -11.84 6.72
N GLU A 86 4.07 -11.28 5.56
CA GLU A 86 5.03 -10.18 5.47
C GLU A 86 4.50 -8.92 6.17
N HIS A 87 3.22 -8.56 5.97
CA HIS A 87 2.57 -7.45 6.68
C HIS A 87 2.67 -7.59 8.20
N SER A 88 2.37 -8.78 8.74
CA SER A 88 2.48 -9.03 10.19
C SER A 88 3.91 -8.80 10.71
N GLY A 89 4.93 -9.13 9.90
CA GLY A 89 6.33 -8.86 10.22
C GLY A 89 6.65 -7.37 10.21
N LEU A 90 6.19 -6.64 9.18
CA LEU A 90 6.34 -5.19 9.06
C LEU A 90 5.66 -4.45 10.21
N GLU A 91 4.43 -4.84 10.59
CA GLU A 91 3.71 -4.28 11.73
C GLU A 91 4.48 -4.47 13.04
N THR A 92 5.03 -5.67 13.25
CA THR A 92 5.86 -5.96 14.43
C THR A 92 7.10 -5.07 14.48
N LEU A 93 7.77 -4.86 13.34
CA LEU A 93 8.94 -4.00 13.25
C LEU A 93 8.57 -2.52 13.48
N MET A 94 7.46 -2.04 12.92
CA MET A 94 6.97 -0.69 13.17
C MET A 94 6.67 -0.45 14.65
N ALA A 95 5.98 -1.38 15.32
CA ALA A 95 5.72 -1.30 16.75
C ALA A 95 7.02 -1.29 17.59
N ALA A 96 8.04 -2.04 17.15
CA ALA A 96 9.35 -2.01 17.81
C ALA A 96 10.05 -0.65 17.66
N ILE A 97 10.00 -0.02 16.48
CA ILE A 97 10.58 1.30 16.20
C ILE A 97 9.86 2.38 17.01
N GLU A 98 8.53 2.34 17.07
CA GLU A 98 7.70 3.28 17.85
C GLU A 98 8.08 3.30 19.35
N GLY A 99 8.57 2.18 19.87
CA GLY A 99 9.07 2.08 21.25
C GLY A 99 10.50 2.56 21.48
N MET A 100 11.23 2.98 20.43
CA MET A 100 12.63 3.43 20.52
C MET A 100 12.73 4.94 20.74
N GLN A 101 13.94 5.44 20.99
CA GLN A 101 14.24 6.87 20.99
C GLN A 101 14.94 7.25 19.69
N PRO A 102 14.60 8.39 19.04
CA PRO A 102 15.23 8.87 17.80
C PRO A 102 16.76 9.00 17.80
N ASP A 103 17.36 9.18 18.98
CA ASP A 103 18.80 9.31 19.16
C ASP A 103 19.49 7.97 19.49
N ASP A 104 18.73 6.88 19.63
CA ASP A 104 19.27 5.53 19.74
C ASP A 104 19.91 5.13 18.40
N PRO A 105 21.19 4.68 18.39
CA PRO A 105 21.84 4.20 17.17
C PRO A 105 21.09 3.08 16.43
N ARG A 106 20.22 2.33 17.13
CA ARG A 106 19.40 1.26 16.55
C ARG A 106 18.17 1.77 15.80
N TYR A 107 17.71 2.99 16.08
CA TYR A 107 16.52 3.55 15.45
C TYR A 107 16.69 3.65 13.94
N ASP A 108 17.79 4.26 13.48
CA ASP A 108 18.06 4.42 12.05
C ASP A 108 18.28 3.08 11.35
N ALA A 109 18.90 2.12 12.04
CA ALA A 109 19.08 0.77 11.51
C ALA A 109 17.72 0.08 11.31
N ALA A 110 16.83 0.15 12.30
CA ALA A 110 15.50 -0.47 12.22
C ALA A 110 14.60 0.20 11.17
N VAL A 111 14.65 1.53 11.01
CA VAL A 111 13.95 2.23 9.90
C VAL A 111 14.53 1.81 8.54
N GLY A 112 15.84 1.59 8.46
CA GLY A 112 16.49 1.03 7.27
C GLY A 112 16.02 -0.37 6.93
N ASP A 113 15.97 -1.27 7.92
CA ASP A 113 15.46 -2.63 7.76
C ASP A 113 13.99 -2.62 7.30
N LEU A 114 13.16 -1.75 7.89
CA LEU A 114 11.77 -1.56 7.47
C LEU A 114 11.68 -1.12 6.00
N ALA A 115 12.51 -0.17 5.58
CA ALA A 115 12.53 0.31 4.20
C ALA A 115 12.92 -0.80 3.20
N ASP A 116 13.85 -1.67 3.59
CA ASP A 116 14.31 -2.79 2.78
C ASP A 116 13.23 -3.89 2.66
N ASP A 117 12.57 -4.24 3.77
CA ASP A 117 11.49 -5.21 3.79
C ASP A 117 10.27 -4.73 3.00
N VAL A 118 9.87 -3.46 3.16
CA VAL A 118 8.80 -2.84 2.35
C VAL A 118 9.15 -2.87 0.86
N ARG A 119 10.40 -2.52 0.49
CA ARG A 119 10.82 -2.55 -0.92
C ARG A 119 10.76 -3.96 -1.50
N LYS A 120 11.14 -4.98 -0.73
CA LYS A 120 11.02 -6.38 -1.15
C LYS A 120 9.56 -6.74 -1.37
N HIS A 121 8.70 -6.45 -0.40
CA HIS A 121 7.27 -6.71 -0.46
C HIS A 121 6.62 -6.08 -1.70
N VAL A 122 6.81 -4.77 -1.91
CA VAL A 122 6.33 -4.03 -3.09
C VAL A 122 6.81 -4.68 -4.41
N GLY A 123 8.06 -5.13 -4.45
CA GLY A 123 8.61 -5.81 -5.62
C GLY A 123 7.94 -7.16 -5.93
N GLU A 124 7.56 -7.91 -4.89
CA GLU A 124 6.81 -9.15 -5.05
C GLU A 124 5.37 -8.87 -5.53
N GLU A 125 4.72 -7.86 -4.96
CA GLU A 125 3.37 -7.48 -5.34
C GLU A 125 3.27 -6.97 -6.77
N GLU A 126 4.03 -5.92 -7.10
CA GLU A 126 4.00 -5.31 -8.44
C GLU A 126 4.51 -6.27 -9.51
N GLY A 127 5.42 -7.18 -9.14
CA GLY A 127 6.04 -8.15 -10.05
C GLY A 127 5.26 -9.44 -10.26
N GLN A 128 4.47 -9.89 -9.27
CA GLN A 128 3.79 -11.19 -9.31
C GLN A 128 2.29 -11.06 -9.09
N ILE A 129 1.87 -10.41 -7.99
CA ILE A 129 0.46 -10.34 -7.60
C ILE A 129 -0.33 -9.46 -8.58
N PHE A 130 0.16 -8.26 -8.91
CA PHE A 130 -0.57 -7.30 -9.74
C PHE A 130 -0.82 -7.81 -11.18
N PRO A 131 0.16 -8.43 -11.88
CA PRO A 131 -0.10 -9.06 -13.17
C PRO A 131 -1.18 -10.15 -13.11
N MET A 132 -1.18 -10.99 -12.07
CA MET A 132 -2.18 -12.04 -11.88
C MET A 132 -3.55 -11.44 -11.54
N ALA A 133 -3.61 -10.44 -10.66
CA ALA A 133 -4.82 -9.70 -10.34
C ALA A 133 -5.45 -9.08 -11.60
N GLN A 134 -4.64 -8.47 -12.45
CA GLN A 134 -5.08 -7.92 -13.74
C GLN A 134 -5.70 -8.97 -14.65
N GLN A 135 -5.12 -10.19 -14.68
CA GLN A 135 -5.61 -11.30 -15.49
C GLN A 135 -6.90 -11.92 -14.94
N CYS A 136 -7.01 -12.11 -13.62
CA CYS A 136 -8.14 -12.79 -12.99
C CYS A 136 -9.36 -11.88 -12.78
N LEU A 137 -9.13 -10.63 -12.33
CA LEU A 137 -10.21 -9.70 -12.02
C LEU A 137 -10.68 -8.94 -13.27
N GLY A 138 -9.76 -8.61 -14.18
CA GLY A 138 -10.06 -7.76 -15.34
C GLY A 138 -10.36 -6.30 -14.96
N ALA A 139 -10.46 -5.45 -15.97
CA ALA A 139 -10.50 -3.99 -15.78
C ALA A 139 -11.74 -3.47 -15.04
N GLU A 140 -12.91 -4.13 -15.19
CA GLU A 140 -14.14 -3.69 -14.54
C GLU A 140 -14.10 -3.93 -13.03
N ARG A 141 -13.79 -5.17 -12.60
CA ARG A 141 -13.70 -5.50 -11.17
C ARG A 141 -12.59 -4.74 -10.47
N LEU A 142 -11.47 -4.46 -11.16
CA LEU A 142 -10.39 -3.64 -10.61
C LEU A 142 -10.78 -2.17 -10.40
N ARG A 143 -11.61 -1.60 -11.28
CA ARG A 143 -12.15 -0.25 -11.07
C ARG A 143 -13.11 -0.21 -9.89
N ASP A 144 -14.07 -1.12 -9.83
CA ASP A 144 -15.03 -1.21 -8.71
C ASP A 144 -14.30 -1.41 -7.36
N LEU A 145 -13.24 -2.21 -7.37
CA LEU A 145 -12.40 -2.43 -6.20
C LEU A 145 -11.61 -1.17 -5.83
N GLY A 146 -11.05 -0.47 -6.82
CA GLY A 146 -10.34 0.80 -6.63
C GLY A 146 -11.21 1.88 -6.00
N GLU A 147 -12.47 2.02 -6.44
CA GLU A 147 -13.42 2.95 -5.85
C GLU A 147 -13.71 2.65 -4.37
N ARG A 148 -13.89 1.37 -4.03
CA ARG A 148 -14.11 0.93 -2.64
C ARG A 148 -12.87 1.16 -1.78
N MET A 149 -11.69 0.88 -2.31
CA MET A 149 -10.41 1.10 -1.61
C MET A 149 -10.17 2.59 -1.38
N ALA A 150 -10.41 3.44 -2.37
CA ALA A 150 -10.28 4.89 -2.23
C ALA A 150 -11.21 5.42 -1.12
N ALA A 151 -12.48 5.00 -1.12
CA ALA A 151 -13.43 5.38 -0.08
C ALA A 151 -12.99 4.92 1.33
N ARG A 152 -12.49 3.67 1.45
CA ARG A 152 -11.97 3.17 2.73
C ARG A 152 -10.72 3.93 3.18
N LYS A 153 -9.80 4.23 2.27
CA LYS A 153 -8.60 5.01 2.57
C LYS A 153 -8.93 6.43 3.04
N THR A 154 -9.96 7.06 2.47
CA THR A 154 -10.49 8.34 2.98
C THR A 154 -10.99 8.20 4.42
N ALA A 155 -11.80 7.18 4.72
CA ALA A 155 -12.30 6.94 6.07
C ALA A 155 -11.16 6.66 7.08
N LEU A 156 -10.16 5.86 6.70
CA LEU A 156 -8.97 5.60 7.53
C LEU A 156 -8.24 6.91 7.88
N ARG A 157 -8.04 7.78 6.89
CA ARG A 157 -7.38 9.07 7.11
C ARG A 157 -8.16 9.98 8.06
N GLU A 158 -9.49 9.97 7.97
CA GLU A 158 -10.36 10.70 8.91
C GLU A 158 -10.26 10.12 10.33
N GLU A 159 -10.35 8.79 10.47
CA GLU A 159 -10.21 8.07 11.76
C GLU A 159 -8.86 8.37 12.42
N MET A 160 -7.78 8.37 11.66
CA MET A 160 -6.43 8.63 12.16
C MET A 160 -6.21 10.11 12.50
N ALA A 161 -6.84 11.04 11.77
CA ALA A 161 -6.82 12.46 12.10
C ALA A 161 -7.56 12.74 13.42
N ASP A 162 -8.65 12.03 13.69
CA ASP A 162 -9.42 12.15 14.95
C ASP A 162 -8.69 11.55 16.16
N LEU A 163 -7.71 10.68 15.95
CA LEU A 163 -6.85 10.09 16.99
C LEU A 163 -5.61 10.93 17.31
N ALA A 164 -5.31 11.95 16.50
CA ALA A 164 -4.19 12.87 16.77
C ALA A 164 -4.56 13.83 17.92
N PRO A 165 -3.81 13.84 19.04
CA PRO A 165 -4.12 14.62 20.24
C PRO A 165 -3.92 16.15 20.08
#